data_AF-A0A9W4RC85-F1
#
_entry.id   AF-A0A9W4RC85-F1
#
_cell.length_a   1.000
_cell.length_b   1.000
_cell.length_c   1.000
_cell.angle_alpha   90.00
_cell.angle_beta   90.00
_cell.angle_gamma   90.00
#
_symmetry.space_group_name_H-M   'P 1'
#
loop_
_entity.id
_entity.type
_entity.pdbx_description
1 polymer ?
#
loop_
_entity_poly.entity_id
_entity_poly.type
_entity_poly.pdbx_seq_one_letter_code
_entity_poly.pdbx_strand_id
1 'polypeptide(L)'
;MTNIGTTGQQPPSRRPIGSPLLPEGSAGAVGRWYPTQWPRICGKKLLPLPRNAFLTVAFRSRYRPGLLTFAYCAGCGYHAHNPAAQGLAGIARQLNAPLHKLSATTQSDPRSRLRELNRTRYGALTATRDGHPCSELGFDTWTFQMLLPVGRPLEGSPVTVQEYGLSVRLPGDLGCEEFEKRMHEMMRDCSLGAWLETPAGIEHCKMTGVDRKTLKRYSAYGFNAAWRRSVANEIYFFRPKTDDVDRLIRIIEVIIHRHVVRGPKRTNVSWLSRGQGLKKEKPF
;
A
#
# COMPACT_ATOMS: atom_id res chain seq x y z
N MET A 1 -38.65 -37.12 -35.64
CA MET A 1 -38.52 -35.70 -35.23
C MET A 1 -38.03 -35.71 -33.79
N THR A 2 -36.73 -35.50 -33.62
CA THR A 2 -36.00 -35.87 -32.40
C THR A 2 -35.63 -34.62 -31.63
N ASN A 3 -35.98 -34.60 -30.34
CA ASN A 3 -35.68 -33.55 -29.37
C ASN A 3 -34.19 -33.17 -29.38
N ILE A 4 -33.88 -31.88 -29.55
CA ILE A 4 -32.54 -31.34 -29.32
C ILE A 4 -32.48 -30.89 -27.86
N GLY A 5 -31.74 -31.69 -27.09
CA GLY A 5 -31.47 -31.45 -25.69
C GLY A 5 -30.69 -30.16 -25.45
N THR A 6 -31.15 -29.41 -24.46
CA THR A 6 -30.43 -28.36 -23.74
C THR A 6 -29.16 -28.94 -23.12
N THR A 7 -28.00 -28.72 -23.76
CA THR A 7 -26.71 -28.95 -23.12
C THR A 7 -26.47 -27.86 -22.07
N GLY A 8 -26.68 -28.22 -20.81
CA GLY A 8 -26.22 -27.45 -19.67
C GLY A 8 -24.71 -27.25 -19.77
N GLN A 9 -24.28 -25.99 -19.85
CA GLN A 9 -22.88 -25.63 -19.67
C GLN A 9 -22.49 -25.98 -18.24
N GLN A 10 -21.69 -27.03 -18.05
CA GLN A 10 -21.00 -27.28 -16.81
C GLN A 10 -20.11 -26.06 -16.47
N PRO A 11 -20.11 -25.58 -15.22
CA PRO A 11 -19.16 -24.55 -14.80
C PRO A 11 -17.72 -25.07 -15.01
N PRO A 12 -16.77 -24.22 -15.42
CA PRO A 12 -15.41 -24.65 -15.71
C PRO A 12 -14.80 -25.35 -14.49
N SER A 13 -14.17 -26.50 -14.72
CA SER A 13 -13.53 -27.30 -13.68
C SER A 13 -12.57 -26.41 -12.88
N ARG A 14 -12.79 -26.32 -11.56
CA ARG A 14 -11.93 -25.56 -10.66
C ARG A 14 -10.54 -26.18 -10.72
N ARG A 15 -9.50 -25.40 -11.08
CA ARG A 15 -8.11 -25.86 -11.05
C ARG A 15 -7.78 -26.48 -9.67
N PRO A 16 -6.92 -27.50 -9.57
CA PRO A 16 -6.49 -28.00 -8.27
C PRO A 16 -5.76 -26.92 -7.47
N ILE A 17 -6.02 -26.84 -6.16
CA ILE A 17 -5.30 -25.94 -5.25
C ILE A 17 -3.80 -26.27 -5.30
N GLY A 18 -2.96 -25.25 -5.44
CA GLY A 18 -1.52 -25.38 -5.55
C GLY A 18 -1.00 -25.69 -6.96
N SER A 19 -1.88 -25.88 -7.95
CA SER A 19 -1.46 -26.13 -9.34
C SER A 19 -0.66 -24.94 -9.91
N PRO A 20 0.36 -25.19 -10.74
CA PRO A 20 1.20 -24.12 -11.29
C PRO A 20 0.40 -23.18 -12.20
N LEU A 21 0.65 -21.87 -12.04
CA LEU A 21 0.17 -20.80 -12.91
C LEU A 21 1.25 -20.27 -13.85
N LEU A 22 2.51 -20.39 -13.42
CA LEU A 22 3.69 -19.90 -14.14
C LEU A 22 4.61 -21.08 -14.44
N PRO A 23 5.44 -20.98 -15.50
CA PRO A 23 6.46 -21.99 -15.78
C PRO A 23 7.49 -22.04 -14.64
N GLU A 24 8.18 -23.17 -14.55
CA GLU A 24 9.32 -23.33 -13.66
C GLU A 24 10.40 -22.27 -13.95
N GLY A 25 11.05 -21.77 -12.89
CA GLY A 25 12.04 -20.69 -13.00
C GLY A 25 11.46 -19.28 -13.18
N SER A 26 10.14 -19.10 -13.22
CA SER A 26 9.54 -17.77 -13.27
C SER A 26 9.85 -16.94 -12.02
N ALA A 27 10.18 -15.66 -12.24
CA ALA A 27 10.44 -14.70 -11.15
C ALA A 27 9.15 -14.22 -10.44
N GLY A 28 7.97 -14.58 -10.96
CA GLY A 28 6.69 -14.13 -10.42
C GLY A 28 6.41 -14.69 -9.01
N ALA A 29 5.96 -13.83 -8.10
CA ALA A 29 5.59 -14.26 -6.74
C ALA A 29 4.30 -15.10 -6.69
N VAL A 30 3.38 -14.88 -7.65
CA VAL A 30 2.10 -15.60 -7.77
C VAL A 30 2.26 -16.73 -8.78
N GLY A 31 2.87 -17.84 -8.34
CA GLY A 31 3.23 -18.97 -9.19
C GLY A 31 2.26 -20.16 -9.14
N ARG A 32 1.37 -20.22 -8.16
CA ARG A 32 0.42 -21.31 -7.92
C ARG A 32 -1.02 -20.82 -7.81
N TRP A 33 -1.98 -21.69 -8.12
CA TRP A 33 -3.40 -21.35 -8.03
C TRP A 33 -3.93 -21.57 -6.63
N TYR A 34 -4.56 -20.55 -6.06
CA TYR A 34 -5.34 -20.64 -4.83
C TYR A 34 -6.69 -19.94 -5.07
N PRO A 35 -7.79 -20.40 -4.45
CA PRO A 35 -9.10 -19.77 -4.57
C PRO A 35 -9.21 -18.48 -3.72
N THR A 36 -8.12 -17.72 -3.63
CA THR A 36 -8.01 -16.50 -2.83
C THR A 36 -8.17 -15.29 -3.72
N GLN A 37 -9.20 -14.49 -3.44
CA GLN A 37 -9.36 -13.17 -4.06
C GLN A 37 -8.54 -12.16 -3.28
N TRP A 38 -7.38 -11.79 -3.83
CA TRP A 38 -6.55 -10.75 -3.23
C TRP A 38 -7.30 -9.43 -3.12
N PRO A 39 -7.24 -8.73 -1.97
CA PRO A 39 -7.89 -7.45 -1.83
C PRO A 39 -7.37 -6.46 -2.88
N ARG A 40 -8.22 -5.51 -3.26
CA ARG A 40 -7.90 -4.42 -4.19
C ARG A 40 -7.89 -3.15 -3.36
N ILE A 41 -6.86 -2.30 -3.47
CA ILE A 41 -6.93 -0.96 -2.89
C ILE A 41 -8.20 -0.24 -3.40
N CYS A 42 -8.91 0.55 -2.58
CA CYS A 42 -10.30 1.02 -2.83
C CYS A 42 -11.42 -0.03 -2.84
N GLY A 43 -11.13 -1.31 -2.65
CA GLY A 43 -12.13 -2.38 -2.76
C GLY A 43 -12.60 -2.60 -4.20
N LYS A 44 -13.84 -3.11 -4.35
CA LYS A 44 -14.36 -3.59 -5.65
C LYS A 44 -14.70 -2.47 -6.62
N LYS A 45 -15.06 -1.28 -6.14
CA LYS A 45 -15.48 -0.15 -6.99
C LYS A 45 -14.49 1.00 -6.85
N LEU A 46 -14.15 1.62 -7.98
CA LEU A 46 -13.41 2.89 -7.97
C LEU A 46 -14.19 3.93 -7.18
N LEU A 47 -13.46 4.77 -6.46
CA LEU A 47 -14.08 5.85 -5.70
C LEU A 47 -14.75 6.84 -6.65
N PRO A 48 -15.98 7.28 -6.35
CA PRO A 48 -16.70 8.18 -7.23
C PRO A 48 -16.01 9.55 -7.27
N LEU A 49 -15.65 9.97 -8.48
CA LEU A 49 -15.16 11.31 -8.79
C LEU A 49 -15.48 11.63 -10.26
N PRO A 50 -16.19 12.74 -10.56
CA PRO A 50 -16.56 13.11 -11.94
C PRO A 50 -15.34 13.28 -12.85
N ARG A 51 -15.49 12.98 -14.15
CA ARG A 51 -14.38 13.10 -15.13
C ARG A 51 -13.83 14.51 -15.24
N ASN A 52 -14.67 15.53 -15.02
CA ASN A 52 -14.33 16.95 -15.08
C ASN A 52 -14.01 17.55 -13.69
N ALA A 53 -13.80 16.74 -12.65
CA ALA A 53 -13.67 17.21 -11.27
C ALA A 53 -12.66 18.36 -11.09
N PHE A 54 -11.49 18.25 -11.74
CA PHE A 54 -10.43 19.25 -11.68
C PHE A 54 -10.60 20.43 -12.65
N LEU A 55 -11.61 20.37 -13.52
CA LEU A 55 -11.94 21.44 -14.47
C LEU A 55 -13.04 22.36 -13.96
N THR A 56 -13.74 21.96 -12.89
CA THR A 56 -14.81 22.76 -12.29
C THR A 56 -14.30 24.10 -11.76
N VAL A 57 -15.15 25.14 -11.81
CA VAL A 57 -14.88 26.45 -11.19
C VAL A 57 -14.61 26.29 -9.69
N ALA A 58 -15.34 25.40 -9.02
CA ALA A 58 -15.19 25.13 -7.59
C ALA A 58 -13.77 24.64 -7.24
N PHE A 59 -13.18 23.77 -8.06
CA PHE A 59 -11.80 23.33 -7.86
C PHE A 59 -10.80 24.43 -8.28
N ARG A 60 -10.90 24.95 -9.51
CA ARG A 60 -9.91 25.89 -10.08
C ARG A 60 -9.78 27.20 -9.29
N SER A 61 -10.88 27.73 -8.76
CA SER A 61 -10.86 28.97 -7.97
C SER A 61 -10.14 28.81 -6.63
N ARG A 62 -10.15 27.59 -6.06
CA ARG A 62 -9.65 27.30 -4.69
C ARG A 62 -8.30 26.60 -4.68
N TYR A 63 -7.97 25.83 -5.71
CA TYR A 63 -6.70 25.11 -5.77
C TYR A 63 -5.53 26.10 -5.81
N ARG A 64 -4.63 25.98 -4.84
CA ARG A 64 -3.35 26.68 -4.79
C ARG A 64 -2.26 25.61 -4.71
N PRO A 65 -1.35 25.52 -5.69
CA PRO A 65 -0.33 24.49 -5.70
C PRO A 65 0.66 24.69 -4.55
N GLY A 66 1.03 23.59 -3.90
CA GLY A 66 1.98 23.54 -2.80
C GLY A 66 3.15 22.60 -3.08
N LEU A 67 3.49 21.81 -2.07
CA LEU A 67 4.62 20.88 -2.13
C LEU A 67 4.44 19.84 -3.23
N LEU A 68 5.56 19.48 -3.86
CA LEU A 68 5.64 18.30 -4.71
C LEU A 68 5.87 17.08 -3.83
N THR A 69 4.99 16.11 -3.94
CA THR A 69 5.06 14.84 -3.21
C THR A 69 5.13 13.71 -4.22
N PHE A 70 5.89 12.67 -3.90
CA PHE A 70 6.09 11.50 -4.74
C PHE A 70 5.47 10.28 -4.06
N ALA A 71 4.34 9.79 -4.58
CA ALA A 71 3.75 8.54 -4.14
C ALA A 71 4.38 7.39 -4.93
N TYR A 72 4.86 6.35 -4.26
CA TYR A 72 5.68 5.31 -4.87
C TYR A 72 5.26 3.90 -4.45
N CYS A 73 5.73 2.94 -5.24
CA CYS A 73 5.66 1.51 -4.95
C CYS A 73 7.08 0.95 -4.87
N ALA A 74 7.36 0.12 -3.87
CA ALA A 74 8.67 -0.49 -3.69
C ALA A 74 8.57 -1.97 -3.30
N GLY A 75 9.60 -2.74 -3.62
CA GLY A 75 9.80 -4.13 -3.22
C GLY A 75 11.25 -4.38 -2.84
N CYS A 76 11.52 -5.47 -2.13
CA CYS A 76 12.86 -5.90 -1.72
C CYS A 76 12.99 -7.42 -1.73
N GLY A 77 14.22 -7.94 -1.70
CA GLY A 77 14.47 -9.38 -1.59
C GLY A 77 15.18 -10.05 -2.78
N TYR A 78 15.73 -9.27 -3.69
CA TYR A 78 16.62 -9.76 -4.74
C TYR A 78 18.06 -9.40 -4.37
N HIS A 79 18.79 -10.35 -3.78
CA HIS A 79 20.16 -10.16 -3.37
C HIS A 79 21.10 -11.07 -4.17
N ALA A 80 21.91 -10.48 -5.06
CA ALA A 80 22.76 -11.23 -6.00
C ALA A 80 23.75 -12.19 -5.30
N HIS A 81 24.25 -11.80 -4.12
CA HIS A 81 25.28 -12.55 -3.39
C HIS A 81 24.74 -13.39 -2.22
N ASN A 82 23.43 -13.37 -1.96
CA ASN A 82 22.83 -14.12 -0.85
C ASN A 82 21.41 -14.56 -1.21
N PRO A 83 21.25 -15.71 -1.87
CA PRO A 83 19.94 -16.23 -2.28
C PRO A 83 18.96 -16.47 -1.12
N ALA A 84 19.45 -16.61 0.12
CA ALA A 84 18.61 -16.77 1.30
C ALA A 84 18.00 -15.43 1.78
N ALA A 85 18.53 -14.29 1.34
CA ALA A 85 18.04 -12.96 1.68
C ALA A 85 16.84 -12.55 0.82
N GLN A 86 15.69 -13.19 1.06
CA GLN A 86 14.53 -13.08 0.18
C GLN A 86 13.60 -11.89 0.46
N GLY A 87 13.76 -11.16 1.57
CA GLY A 87 13.00 -9.94 1.87
C GLY A 87 11.48 -10.07 1.68
N LEU A 88 10.84 -8.99 1.20
CA LEU A 88 9.41 -8.99 0.89
C LEU A 88 9.05 -9.94 -0.27
N ALA A 89 9.95 -10.16 -1.23
CA ALA A 89 9.74 -11.10 -2.33
C ALA A 89 9.58 -12.55 -1.84
N GLY A 90 10.31 -12.95 -0.80
CA GLY A 90 10.17 -14.25 -0.14
C GLY A 90 8.80 -14.41 0.49
N ILE A 91 8.34 -13.40 1.23
CA ILE A 91 6.99 -13.37 1.83
C ILE A 91 5.92 -13.45 0.73
N ALA A 92 6.07 -12.67 -0.33
CA ALA A 92 5.17 -12.67 -1.48
C ALA A 92 5.08 -14.07 -2.13
N ARG A 93 6.20 -14.79 -2.25
CA ARG A 93 6.23 -16.17 -2.78
C ARG A 93 5.60 -17.18 -1.83
N GLN A 94 5.89 -17.10 -0.52
CA GLN A 94 5.31 -17.99 0.49
C GLN A 94 3.78 -17.88 0.54
N LEU A 95 3.26 -16.65 0.44
CA LEU A 95 1.83 -16.37 0.36
C LEU A 95 1.26 -16.47 -1.05
N ASN A 96 2.10 -16.66 -2.07
CA ASN A 96 1.69 -16.61 -3.46
C ASN A 96 0.85 -15.35 -3.79
N ALA A 97 1.30 -14.19 -3.30
CA ALA A 97 0.56 -12.94 -3.23
C ALA A 97 1.31 -11.74 -3.85
N PRO A 98 0.62 -10.75 -4.43
CA PRO A 98 1.25 -9.55 -4.96
C PRO A 98 1.49 -8.50 -3.86
N LEU A 99 2.58 -8.61 -3.11
CA LEU A 99 2.89 -7.68 -2.01
C LEU A 99 3.91 -6.60 -2.39
N HIS A 100 3.61 -5.35 -2.03
CA HIS A 100 4.50 -4.21 -2.22
C HIS A 100 4.36 -3.19 -1.10
N LYS A 101 5.40 -2.39 -0.86
CA LYS A 101 5.30 -1.18 -0.03
C LYS A 101 4.72 -0.03 -0.86
N LEU A 102 3.71 0.65 -0.34
CA LEU A 102 3.19 1.91 -0.89
C LEU A 102 3.36 3.02 0.15
N SER A 103 3.84 4.19 -0.25
CA SER A 103 4.08 5.34 0.65
C SER A 103 4.31 6.61 -0.19
N ALA A 104 4.47 7.76 0.47
CA ALA A 104 4.78 9.03 -0.17
C ALA A 104 6.05 9.66 0.43
N THR A 105 6.71 10.54 -0.33
CA THR A 105 7.87 11.32 0.13
C THR A 105 7.88 12.71 -0.50
N THR A 106 8.40 13.71 0.21
CA THR A 106 8.68 15.06 -0.32
C THR A 106 10.14 15.27 -0.67
N GLN A 107 10.97 14.22 -0.58
CA GLN A 107 12.39 14.32 -0.94
C GLN A 107 12.53 14.69 -2.41
N SER A 108 13.45 15.62 -2.69
CA SER A 108 13.76 16.10 -4.05
C SER A 108 14.22 14.97 -4.96
N ASP A 109 15.04 14.06 -4.44
CA ASP A 109 15.37 12.78 -5.08
C ASP A 109 14.69 11.62 -4.33
N PRO A 110 13.64 10.99 -4.92
CA PRO A 110 12.99 9.82 -4.35
C PRO A 110 13.93 8.67 -4.02
N ARG A 111 15.07 8.52 -4.70
CA ARG A 111 16.04 7.45 -4.41
C ARG A 111 16.66 7.60 -3.03
N SER A 112 16.71 8.81 -2.48
CA SER A 112 17.11 9.05 -1.09
C SER A 112 16.19 8.32 -0.11
N ARG A 113 14.90 8.20 -0.43
CA ARG A 113 13.95 7.46 0.39
C ARG A 113 14.27 5.97 0.43
N LEU A 114 14.69 5.38 -0.70
CA LEU A 114 15.12 3.98 -0.72
C LEU A 114 16.36 3.74 0.13
N ARG A 115 17.33 4.67 0.13
CA ARG A 115 18.51 4.59 1.00
C ARG A 115 18.11 4.54 2.48
N GLU A 116 17.14 5.34 2.89
CA GLU A 116 16.60 5.31 4.26
C GLU A 116 15.90 3.98 4.58
N LEU A 117 15.07 3.47 3.68
CA LEU A 117 14.41 2.17 3.86
C LEU A 117 15.42 1.04 3.97
N ASN A 118 16.49 1.07 3.17
CA ASN A 118 17.56 0.09 3.20
C ASN A 118 18.38 0.17 4.47
N ARG A 119 18.75 1.39 4.89
CA ARG A 119 19.51 1.62 6.12
C ARG A 119 18.75 1.16 7.36
N THR A 120 17.44 1.42 7.40
CA THR A 120 16.57 1.05 8.52
C THR A 120 16.02 -0.35 8.44
N ARG A 121 16.27 -1.06 7.32
CA ARG A 121 15.68 -2.38 7.02
C ARG A 121 14.18 -2.39 7.28
N TYR A 122 13.47 -1.42 6.71
CA TYR A 122 12.05 -1.19 6.98
C TYR A 122 11.26 -2.50 6.87
N GLY A 123 10.49 -2.85 7.90
CA GLY A 123 9.67 -4.06 7.90
C GLY A 123 10.44 -5.37 8.09
N ALA A 124 11.73 -5.37 8.41
CA ALA A 124 12.51 -6.60 8.63
C ALA A 124 12.16 -7.34 9.92
N LEU A 125 11.64 -6.64 10.94
CA LEU A 125 11.40 -7.24 12.24
C LEU A 125 10.11 -8.05 12.24
N THR A 126 10.18 -9.26 12.77
CA THR A 126 9.05 -10.17 12.94
C THR A 126 9.26 -11.09 14.15
N ALA A 127 8.55 -12.21 14.22
CA ALA A 127 8.73 -13.26 15.19
C ALA A 127 8.96 -14.62 14.51
N THR A 128 9.75 -15.49 15.14
CA THR A 128 9.81 -16.92 14.80
C THR A 128 8.47 -17.59 15.04
N ARG A 129 8.30 -18.84 14.59
CA ARG A 129 7.11 -19.65 14.87
C ARG A 129 6.86 -19.81 16.38
N ASP A 130 7.94 -19.94 17.15
CA ASP A 130 7.90 -20.03 18.62
C ASP A 130 7.67 -18.66 19.30
N GLY A 131 7.61 -17.58 18.53
CA GLY A 131 7.28 -16.24 19.01
C GLY A 131 8.48 -15.37 19.40
N HIS A 132 9.71 -15.82 19.16
CA HIS A 132 10.91 -15.03 19.48
C HIS A 132 11.10 -13.89 18.46
N PRO A 133 11.37 -12.65 18.89
CA PRO A 133 11.68 -11.57 17.97
C PRO A 133 12.87 -11.90 17.06
N CYS A 134 12.74 -11.62 15.77
CA CYS A 134 13.82 -11.82 14.81
C CYS A 134 13.82 -10.71 13.75
N SER A 135 14.92 -10.61 13.00
CA SER A 135 15.08 -9.69 11.89
C SER A 135 15.41 -10.48 10.63
N GLU A 136 14.56 -10.38 9.61
CA GLU A 136 14.75 -11.13 8.37
C GLU A 136 15.71 -10.43 7.40
N LEU A 137 16.44 -11.26 6.65
CA LEU A 137 17.38 -10.82 5.62
C LEU A 137 16.66 -10.34 4.35
N GLY A 138 17.32 -9.47 3.58
CA GLY A 138 16.85 -9.00 2.27
C GLY A 138 15.99 -7.72 2.32
N PHE A 139 15.67 -7.21 3.51
CA PHE A 139 14.96 -5.94 3.70
C PHE A 139 15.86 -4.69 3.58
N ASP A 140 17.12 -4.85 3.16
CA ASP A 140 18.09 -3.81 2.81
C ASP A 140 18.28 -3.65 1.29
N THR A 141 17.40 -4.24 0.48
CA THR A 141 17.43 -4.19 -0.99
C THR A 141 16.16 -3.59 -1.62
N TRP A 142 15.54 -2.61 -0.94
CA TRP A 142 14.40 -1.87 -1.46
C TRP A 142 14.74 -1.16 -2.78
N THR A 143 13.88 -1.40 -3.76
CA THR A 143 13.93 -0.83 -5.10
C THR A 143 12.54 -0.35 -5.50
N PHE A 144 12.47 0.73 -6.28
CA PHE A 144 11.20 1.18 -6.84
C PHE A 144 10.67 0.17 -7.84
N GLN A 145 9.34 0.02 -7.84
CA GLN A 145 8.62 -0.71 -8.87
C GLN A 145 7.96 0.30 -9.80
N MET A 146 8.10 0.07 -11.11
CA MET A 146 7.45 0.90 -12.12
C MET A 146 5.93 0.78 -12.00
N LEU A 147 5.26 1.93 -11.97
CA LEU A 147 3.80 2.01 -11.96
C LEU A 147 3.28 2.17 -13.39
N LEU A 148 2.60 1.15 -13.90
CA LEU A 148 2.00 1.14 -15.23
C LEU A 148 0.47 1.08 -15.10
N PRO A 149 -0.22 2.24 -15.08
CA PRO A 149 -1.67 2.29 -15.10
C PRO A 149 -2.23 1.86 -16.46
N VAL A 150 -3.48 1.38 -16.47
CA VAL A 150 -4.22 1.09 -17.70
C VAL A 150 -4.82 2.38 -18.24
N GLY A 151 -5.29 3.25 -17.35
CA GLY A 151 -5.79 4.58 -17.66
C GLY A 151 -4.73 5.66 -17.46
N ARG A 152 -5.22 6.90 -17.43
CA ARG A 152 -4.43 8.09 -17.12
C ARG A 152 -5.13 8.88 -16.01
N PRO A 153 -4.39 9.72 -15.26
CA PRO A 153 -5.01 10.71 -14.39
C PRO A 153 -6.08 11.52 -15.13
N LEU A 154 -7.10 11.98 -14.39
CA LEU A 154 -8.15 12.84 -14.93
C LEU A 154 -7.55 14.12 -15.51
N GLU A 155 -8.25 14.71 -16.48
CA GLU A 155 -7.83 15.97 -17.06
C GLU A 155 -7.77 17.08 -16.00
N GLY A 156 -6.67 17.84 -16.00
CA GLY A 156 -6.41 18.86 -14.98
C GLY A 156 -6.03 18.31 -13.60
N SER A 157 -5.90 16.99 -13.44
CA SER A 157 -5.45 16.37 -12.21
C SER A 157 -4.03 16.84 -11.85
N PRO A 158 -3.73 17.11 -10.57
CA PRO A 158 -2.39 17.44 -10.10
C PRO A 158 -1.47 16.22 -9.96
N VAL A 159 -1.89 15.07 -10.50
CA VAL A 159 -1.15 13.81 -10.49
C VAL A 159 -0.54 13.57 -11.86
N THR A 160 0.73 13.21 -11.91
CA THR A 160 1.43 12.81 -13.13
C THR A 160 2.16 11.50 -12.89
N VAL A 161 2.07 10.59 -13.86
CA VAL A 161 2.80 9.32 -13.84
C VAL A 161 4.26 9.60 -14.21
N GLN A 162 5.18 9.10 -13.40
CA GLN A 162 6.63 9.24 -13.55
C GLN A 162 7.28 7.85 -13.59
N GLU A 163 8.57 7.79 -13.92
CA GLU A 163 9.32 6.52 -14.05
C GLU A 163 9.23 5.63 -12.80
N TYR A 164 9.37 6.21 -11.60
CA TYR A 164 9.43 5.45 -10.33
C TYR A 164 8.17 5.59 -9.45
N GLY A 165 7.10 6.20 -9.95
CA GLY A 165 5.96 6.55 -9.09
C GLY A 165 5.01 7.58 -9.69
N LEU A 166 4.29 8.27 -8.81
CA LEU A 166 3.34 9.33 -9.14
C LEU A 166 3.84 10.63 -8.51
N SER A 167 4.12 11.65 -9.33
CA SER A 167 4.32 13.00 -8.83
C SER A 167 2.97 13.66 -8.57
N VAL A 168 2.81 14.24 -7.40
CA VAL A 168 1.56 14.81 -6.90
C VAL A 168 1.83 16.22 -6.41
N ARG A 169 1.20 17.23 -7.03
CA ARG A 169 1.21 18.60 -6.52
C ARG A 169 0.12 18.77 -5.47
N LEU A 170 0.49 18.74 -4.19
CA LEU A 170 -0.49 18.92 -3.11
C LEU A 170 -1.06 20.34 -3.11
N PRO A 171 -2.28 20.57 -2.60
CA PRO A 171 -2.75 21.90 -2.21
C PRO A 171 -1.78 22.55 -1.21
N GLY A 172 -1.65 23.88 -1.27
CA GLY A 172 -0.71 24.67 -0.44
C GLY A 172 -0.93 24.54 1.07
N ASP A 173 -2.13 24.12 1.48
CA ASP A 173 -2.54 23.91 2.87
C ASP A 173 -2.70 22.42 3.24
N LEU A 174 -2.26 21.49 2.39
CA LEU A 174 -2.23 20.05 2.69
C LEU A 174 -0.79 19.57 2.86
N GLY A 175 -0.41 19.25 4.10
CA GLY A 175 0.90 18.68 4.41
C GLY A 175 1.06 17.24 3.93
N CYS A 176 2.30 16.83 3.63
CA CYS A 176 2.60 15.47 3.16
C CYS A 176 2.22 14.38 4.16
N GLU A 177 2.47 14.60 5.46
CA GLU A 177 2.11 13.62 6.49
C GLU A 177 0.60 13.38 6.57
N GLU A 178 -0.20 14.45 6.46
CA GLU A 178 -1.65 14.34 6.43
C GLU A 178 -2.14 13.65 5.16
N PHE A 179 -1.57 14.02 4.01
CA PHE A 179 -1.83 13.36 2.73
C PHE A 179 -1.55 11.86 2.80
N GLU A 180 -0.37 11.47 3.28
CA GLU A 180 0.05 10.07 3.42
C GLU A 180 -0.85 9.32 4.39
N LYS A 181 -1.20 9.92 5.53
CA LYS A 181 -2.16 9.34 6.49
C LYS A 181 -3.52 9.05 5.84
N ARG A 182 -4.09 10.02 5.10
CA ARG A 182 -5.37 9.84 4.38
C ARG A 182 -5.27 8.76 3.30
N MET A 183 -4.13 8.70 2.59
CA MET A 183 -3.85 7.67 1.60
C MET A 183 -3.84 6.27 2.25
N HIS A 184 -3.11 6.09 3.35
CA HIS A 184 -3.05 4.81 4.07
C HIS A 184 -4.39 4.41 4.69
N GLU A 185 -5.17 5.38 5.19
CA GLU A 185 -6.51 5.12 5.70
C GLU A 185 -7.42 4.53 4.62
N MET A 186 -7.37 5.05 3.41
CA MET A 186 -8.17 4.57 2.28
C MET A 186 -7.69 3.23 1.70
N MET A 187 -6.47 2.80 2.04
CA MET A 187 -5.88 1.51 1.63
C MET A 187 -5.85 0.47 2.76
N ARG A 188 -6.28 0.81 3.98
CA ARG A 188 -6.05 0.03 5.21
C ARG A 188 -6.47 -1.43 5.08
N ASP A 189 -7.64 -1.70 4.51
CA ASP A 189 -8.21 -3.05 4.38
C ASP A 189 -7.41 -3.95 3.41
N CYS A 190 -6.49 -3.36 2.65
CA CYS A 190 -5.61 -4.06 1.71
C CYS A 190 -4.18 -4.18 2.24
N SER A 191 -3.92 -3.69 3.45
CA SER A 191 -2.62 -3.89 4.10
C SER A 191 -2.47 -5.37 4.49
N LEU A 192 -1.25 -5.89 4.42
CA LEU A 192 -0.93 -7.25 4.85
C LEU A 192 -1.41 -7.49 6.28
N GLY A 193 -1.10 -6.57 7.20
CA GLY A 193 -1.49 -6.66 8.60
C GLY A 193 -2.99 -6.76 8.81
N ALA A 194 -3.79 -5.91 8.16
CA ALA A 194 -5.25 -5.95 8.29
C ALA A 194 -5.85 -7.21 7.64
N TRP A 195 -5.37 -7.58 6.45
CA TRP A 195 -5.88 -8.73 5.72
C TRP A 195 -5.62 -10.04 6.46
N LEU A 196 -4.48 -10.19 7.14
CA LEU A 196 -4.15 -11.39 7.91
C LEU A 196 -5.21 -11.70 8.96
N GLU A 197 -5.86 -10.68 9.53
CA GLU A 197 -6.90 -10.82 10.56
C GLU A 197 -8.30 -11.09 9.98
N THR A 198 -8.45 -11.10 8.66
CA THR A 198 -9.73 -11.45 8.01
C THR A 198 -9.92 -12.96 7.91
N PRO A 199 -11.18 -13.47 7.79
CA PRO A 199 -11.43 -14.88 7.53
C PRO A 199 -10.71 -15.41 6.29
N ALA A 200 -10.66 -14.61 5.21
CA ALA A 200 -9.96 -14.97 3.98
C ALA A 200 -8.44 -15.09 4.17
N GLY A 201 -7.84 -14.20 4.98
CA GLY A 201 -6.43 -14.27 5.33
C GLY A 201 -6.08 -15.48 6.18
N ILE A 202 -6.91 -15.78 7.18
CA ILE A 202 -6.78 -16.97 8.03
C ILE A 202 -6.85 -18.23 7.18
N GLU A 203 -7.85 -18.34 6.31
CA GLU A 203 -8.05 -19.52 5.49
C GLU A 203 -6.92 -19.70 4.47
N HIS A 204 -6.46 -18.62 3.84
CA HIS A 204 -5.33 -18.70 2.92
C HIS A 204 -4.05 -19.17 3.61
N CYS A 205 -3.75 -18.66 4.81
CA CYS A 205 -2.57 -19.08 5.57
C CYS A 205 -2.63 -20.57 5.95
N LYS A 206 -3.83 -21.11 6.24
CA LYS A 206 -4.01 -22.56 6.43
C LYS A 206 -3.72 -23.34 5.14
N MET A 207 -4.24 -22.88 4.00
CA MET A 207 -4.02 -23.52 2.70
C MET A 207 -2.54 -23.52 2.28
N THR A 208 -1.77 -22.48 2.63
CA THR A 208 -0.34 -22.38 2.30
C THR A 208 0.60 -22.93 3.37
N GLY A 209 0.07 -23.30 4.55
CA GLY A 209 0.89 -23.75 5.68
C GLY A 209 1.78 -22.66 6.29
N VAL A 210 1.43 -21.39 6.07
CA VAL A 210 2.21 -20.24 6.57
C VAL A 210 1.66 -19.78 7.92
N ASP A 211 2.52 -19.66 8.92
CA ASP A 211 2.13 -19.12 10.23
C ASP A 211 1.98 -17.60 10.16
N ARG A 212 0.77 -17.10 10.41
CA ARG A 212 0.46 -15.66 10.43
C ARG A 212 1.36 -14.85 11.38
N LYS A 213 1.86 -15.44 12.48
CA LYS A 213 2.75 -14.76 13.44
C LYS A 213 4.03 -14.28 12.77
N THR A 214 4.58 -15.08 11.85
CA THR A 214 5.80 -14.78 11.09
C THR A 214 5.59 -13.71 10.01
N LEU A 215 4.33 -13.39 9.70
CA LEU A 215 3.97 -12.39 8.69
C LEU A 215 3.74 -11.00 9.28
N LYS A 216 3.62 -10.87 10.60
CA LYS A 216 3.50 -9.56 11.26
C LYS A 216 4.83 -8.82 11.18
N ARG A 217 4.82 -7.62 10.62
CA ARG A 217 6.03 -6.85 10.31
C ARG A 217 6.14 -5.61 11.16
N TYR A 218 7.37 -5.30 11.55
CA TYR A 218 7.71 -4.12 12.32
C TYR A 218 8.99 -3.47 11.80
N SER A 219 9.14 -2.19 12.10
CA SER A 219 10.37 -1.41 11.91
C SER A 219 10.84 -0.90 13.26
N ALA A 220 12.16 -0.90 13.47
CA ALA A 220 12.77 -0.24 14.61
C ALA A 220 13.16 1.20 14.22
N TYR A 221 12.79 2.15 15.07
CA TYR A 221 13.21 3.54 14.96
C TYR A 221 13.95 3.92 16.23
N GLY A 222 15.08 4.60 16.07
CA GLY A 222 15.75 5.25 17.19
C GLY A 222 14.87 6.40 17.69
N PHE A 223 14.57 6.41 18.99
CA PHE A 223 13.84 7.49 19.64
C PHE A 223 14.51 7.75 21.00
N ASN A 224 15.26 8.85 21.11
CA ASN A 224 16.21 9.09 22.19
C ASN A 224 17.22 7.93 22.32
N ALA A 225 17.54 7.51 23.56
CA ALA A 225 18.41 6.38 23.87
C ALA A 225 17.72 5.01 23.72
N ALA A 226 16.46 4.95 23.27
CA ALA A 226 15.69 3.72 23.18
C ALA A 226 15.29 3.39 21.75
N TRP A 227 15.09 2.09 21.50
CA TRP A 227 14.53 1.60 20.24
C TRP A 227 13.03 1.45 20.38
N ARG A 228 12.28 2.12 19.49
CA ARG A 228 10.84 1.94 19.38
C ARG A 228 10.53 0.98 18.25
N ARG A 229 9.78 -0.07 18.55
CA ARG A 229 9.18 -0.96 17.55
C ARG A 229 7.83 -0.40 17.11
N SER A 230 7.67 -0.18 15.81
CA SER A 230 6.41 0.29 15.19
C SER A 230 5.95 -0.70 14.13
N VAL A 231 4.63 -0.90 14.01
CA VAL A 231 4.05 -1.79 13.00
C VAL A 231 4.32 -1.22 11.60
N ALA A 232 4.78 -2.08 10.69
CA ALA A 232 4.99 -1.73 9.28
C ALA A 232 3.66 -1.86 8.51
N ASN A 233 2.80 -0.84 8.64
CA ASN A 233 1.45 -0.83 8.05
C ASN A 233 1.41 -0.52 6.55
N GLU A 234 2.56 -0.31 5.92
CA GLU A 234 2.65 0.22 4.56
C GLU A 234 2.90 -0.86 3.51
N ILE A 235 2.73 -2.14 3.86
CA ILE A 235 2.83 -3.29 2.96
C ILE A 235 1.41 -3.68 2.53
N TYR A 236 1.14 -3.68 1.23
CA TYR A 236 -0.18 -3.86 0.64
C TYR A 236 -0.22 -4.95 -0.42
N PHE A 237 -1.39 -5.57 -0.60
CA PHE A 237 -1.71 -6.33 -1.80
C PHE A 237 -1.90 -5.36 -2.97
N PHE A 238 -0.92 -5.28 -3.86
CA PHE A 238 -0.88 -4.30 -4.93
C PHE A 238 -0.15 -4.85 -6.16
N ARG A 239 -0.74 -4.64 -7.34
CA ARG A 239 -0.19 -5.05 -8.64
C ARG A 239 0.24 -3.82 -9.44
N PRO A 240 1.54 -3.47 -9.45
CA PRO A 240 2.01 -2.18 -9.99
C PRO A 240 1.89 -2.02 -11.51
N LYS A 241 1.45 -3.06 -12.23
CA LYS A 241 1.31 -3.04 -13.70
C LYS A 241 -0.12 -3.42 -14.14
N THR A 242 -1.10 -2.96 -13.39
CA THR A 242 -2.53 -3.27 -13.59
C THR A 242 -3.40 -2.08 -13.21
N ASP A 243 -4.72 -2.25 -13.28
CA ASP A 243 -5.73 -1.29 -12.83
C ASP A 243 -5.70 -1.00 -11.32
N ASP A 244 -4.86 -1.68 -10.51
CA ASP A 244 -4.55 -1.23 -9.15
C ASP A 244 -3.88 0.15 -9.16
N VAL A 245 -3.04 0.47 -10.15
CA VAL A 245 -2.41 1.80 -10.25
C VAL A 245 -3.47 2.88 -10.50
N ASP A 246 -4.46 2.60 -11.36
CA ASP A 246 -5.60 3.49 -11.59
C ASP A 246 -6.39 3.75 -10.29
N ARG A 247 -6.52 2.73 -9.43
CA ARG A 247 -7.14 2.89 -8.10
C ARG A 247 -6.29 3.77 -7.19
N LEU A 248 -4.96 3.62 -7.19
CA LEU A 248 -4.07 4.49 -6.42
C LEU A 248 -4.17 5.95 -6.88
N ILE A 249 -4.12 6.19 -8.19
CA ILE A 249 -4.34 7.51 -8.79
C ILE A 249 -5.69 8.07 -8.32
N ARG A 250 -6.76 7.27 -8.38
CA ARG A 250 -8.09 7.69 -7.93
C ARG A 250 -8.16 8.02 -6.43
N ILE A 251 -7.45 7.29 -5.56
CA ILE A 251 -7.34 7.64 -4.13
C ILE A 251 -6.76 9.04 -3.98
N ILE A 252 -5.62 9.27 -4.62
CA ILE A 252 -4.88 10.55 -4.56
C ILE A 252 -5.75 11.69 -5.08
N GLU A 253 -6.39 11.50 -6.24
CA GLU A 253 -7.31 12.44 -6.85
C GLU A 253 -8.48 12.80 -5.93
N VAL A 254 -9.09 11.80 -5.30
CA VAL A 254 -10.20 11.99 -4.35
C VAL A 254 -9.74 12.75 -3.11
N ILE A 255 -8.57 12.45 -2.57
CA ILE A 255 -8.02 13.15 -1.40
C ILE A 255 -7.85 14.64 -1.74
N ILE A 256 -7.20 14.95 -2.86
CA ILE A 256 -6.91 16.33 -3.26
C ILE A 256 -8.20 17.08 -3.59
N HIS A 257 -9.06 16.49 -4.43
CA HIS A 257 -10.32 17.13 -4.82
C HIS A 257 -11.22 17.40 -3.61
N ARG A 258 -11.37 16.43 -2.69
CA ARG A 258 -12.18 16.63 -1.48
C ARG A 258 -11.59 17.71 -0.58
N HIS A 259 -10.27 17.73 -0.41
CA HIS A 259 -9.60 18.76 0.39
C HIS A 259 -9.87 20.17 -0.16
N VAL A 260 -9.71 20.36 -1.47
CA VAL A 260 -9.91 21.66 -2.13
C VAL A 260 -11.37 22.10 -2.15
N VAL A 261 -12.29 21.20 -2.51
CA VAL A 261 -13.71 21.57 -2.74
C VAL A 261 -14.50 21.66 -1.43
N ARG A 262 -14.24 20.79 -0.46
CA ARG A 262 -14.96 20.80 0.83
C ARG A 262 -14.27 21.67 1.88
N GLY A 263 -13.03 22.10 1.63
CA GLY A 263 -12.18 22.78 2.59
C GLY A 263 -11.60 21.82 3.62
N PRO A 264 -10.54 22.24 4.34
CA PRO A 264 -10.02 21.47 5.47
C PRO A 264 -11.12 21.31 6.52
N LYS A 265 -11.35 20.08 7.01
CA LYS A 265 -12.07 19.92 8.27
C LYS A 265 -11.21 20.60 9.33
N ARG A 266 -11.64 21.77 9.82
CA ARG A 266 -11.07 22.37 11.03
C ARG A 266 -11.38 21.45 12.20
N THR A 267 -10.58 20.41 12.40
CA THR A 267 -10.41 19.85 13.73
C THR A 267 -9.59 20.89 14.49
N ASN A 268 -10.24 21.62 15.39
CA ASN A 268 -9.55 22.42 16.40
C ASN A 268 -8.74 21.45 17.27
N VAL A 269 -7.54 21.11 16.83
CA VAL A 269 -6.57 20.43 17.68
C VAL A 269 -5.87 21.56 18.42
N SER A 270 -6.29 21.85 19.65
CA SER A 270 -5.42 22.64 20.52
C SER A 270 -4.13 21.83 20.69
N TRP A 271 -3.01 22.38 20.23
CA TRP A 271 -1.68 21.81 20.47
C TRP A 271 -1.30 21.76 21.96
N LEU A 272 -2.16 22.32 22.82
CA LEU A 272 -2.08 22.23 24.27
C LEU A 272 -2.67 20.90 24.73
N SER A 273 -1.81 19.90 24.92
CA SER A 273 -2.18 18.73 25.72
C SER A 273 -2.29 19.14 27.19
N ARG A 274 -3.22 18.53 27.95
CA ARG A 274 -3.31 18.70 29.42
C ARG A 274 -2.00 18.36 30.16
N GLY A 275 -1.06 17.65 29.51
CA GLY A 275 0.25 17.32 30.05
C GLY A 275 1.29 18.44 29.98
N GLN A 276 0.98 19.61 29.39
CA GLN A 276 1.90 20.75 29.30
C GLN A 276 1.77 21.78 30.44
N GLY A 277 1.17 21.39 31.58
CA GLY A 277 1.33 22.15 32.83
C GLY A 277 0.52 23.44 33.00
N LEU A 278 -0.45 23.73 32.14
CA LEU A 278 -1.37 24.84 32.37
C LEU A 278 -2.36 24.49 33.50
N LYS A 279 -2.10 25.03 34.70
CA LYS A 279 -3.11 25.10 35.77
C LYS A 279 -4.26 25.99 35.26
N LYS A 280 -5.51 25.53 35.43
CA LYS A 280 -6.67 26.40 35.30
C LYS A 280 -6.51 27.53 36.32
N GLU A 281 -6.35 28.76 35.84
CA GLU A 281 -6.70 29.91 36.67
C GLU A 281 -8.19 29.79 37.00
N LYS A 282 -8.49 29.81 38.30
CA LYS A 282 -9.88 29.86 38.76
C LYS A 282 -10.42 31.25 38.43
N PRO A 283 -11.63 31.37 37.88
CA PRO A 283 -12.29 32.66 37.78
C PRO A 283 -12.63 33.17 39.19
N PHE A 284 -12.48 34.48 39.39
CA PHE A 284 -13.13 35.22 40.47
C PHE A 284 -14.65 35.20 40.29
#